data_AF-S8DYI7-F1
#
_entry.id   AF-S8DYI7-F1
#
_cell.length_a   1.000
_cell.length_b   1.000
_cell.length_c   1.000
_cell.angle_alpha   90.00
_cell.angle_beta   90.00
_cell.angle_gamma   90.00
#
_symmetry.space_group_name_H-M   'P 1'
#
loop_
_entity.id
_entity.type
_entity.pdbx_description
1 polymer ?
#
loop_
_entity_poly.entity_id
_entity_poly.type
_entity_poly.pdbx_seq_one_letter_code
_entity_poly.pdbx_strand_id
1 'polypeptide(L)'
;MMHMTLYWGKDVTILFDSWKTDSWFSYSVSLFACLLSALFYQYMEARRIRLNLLSYLPPPESPAEDPLLGSKLRRARNLRIDRLIAAILVAVNAAIGYLLMLAIMSFNGGVLLAVVLGLGIGYLLFRGDEYGGPTAVVLESSCACA
;
A
#
# COMPACT_ATOMS: atom_id res chain seq x y z
N MET A 1 31.06 2.07 -8.49
CA MET A 1 31.33 0.72 -9.05
C MET A 1 30.10 -0.13 -8.79
N MET A 2 29.67 -0.97 -9.73
CA MET A 2 28.50 -1.83 -9.52
C MET A 2 28.90 -2.97 -8.56
N HIS A 3 28.37 -2.93 -7.35
CA HIS A 3 28.55 -4.00 -6.38
C HIS A 3 27.57 -5.13 -6.71
N MET A 4 28.09 -6.35 -6.88
CA MET A 4 27.29 -7.56 -7.12
C MET A 4 26.98 -8.33 -5.82
N THR A 5 27.39 -7.76 -4.68
CA THR A 5 27.22 -8.32 -3.34
C THR A 5 26.75 -7.23 -2.39
N LEU A 6 26.13 -7.64 -1.29
CA LEU A 6 25.62 -6.72 -0.27
C LEU A 6 26.78 -5.95 0.35
N TYR A 7 26.71 -4.61 0.31
CA TYR A 7 27.78 -3.74 0.81
C TYR A 7 27.24 -2.65 1.73
N TRP A 8 28.15 -2.08 2.53
CA TRP A 8 27.88 -0.96 3.42
C TRP A 8 28.66 0.25 2.93
N GLY A 9 27.96 1.32 2.56
CA GLY A 9 28.57 2.53 2.05
C GLY A 9 27.53 3.63 1.86
N LYS A 10 27.99 4.88 1.99
CA LYS A 10 27.16 6.08 1.78
C LYS A 10 27.05 6.49 0.32
N ASP A 11 27.95 6.00 -0.53
CA ASP A 11 28.04 6.41 -1.93
C ASP A 11 27.19 5.50 -2.80
N VAL A 12 25.88 5.76 -2.86
CA VAL A 12 24.90 4.96 -3.62
C VAL A 12 24.05 5.82 -4.55
N THR A 13 23.79 5.31 -5.74
CA THR A 13 22.82 5.82 -6.71
C THR A 13 21.51 5.03 -6.57
N ILE A 14 20.44 5.69 -6.15
CA ILE A 14 19.15 5.05 -5.86
C ILE A 14 18.20 5.31 -7.04
N LEU A 15 17.78 4.26 -7.74
CA LEU A 15 16.73 4.28 -8.79
C LEU A 15 17.08 5.02 -10.10
N PHE A 16 17.60 6.25 -10.01
CA PHE A 16 17.94 7.13 -11.13
C PHE A 16 19.34 7.70 -10.93
N ASP A 17 20.04 7.97 -12.03
CA ASP A 17 21.39 8.58 -11.98
C ASP A 17 21.41 9.94 -11.26
N SER A 18 20.27 10.63 -11.21
CA SER A 18 20.12 11.91 -10.50
C SER A 18 20.05 11.78 -8.98
N TRP A 19 19.73 10.62 -8.43
CA TRP A 19 19.62 10.42 -6.98
C TRP A 19 20.88 9.72 -6.46
N LYS A 20 21.98 10.47 -6.47
CA LYS A 20 23.26 10.05 -5.92
C LYS A 20 23.44 10.61 -4.51
N THR A 21 23.91 9.76 -3.62
CA THR A 21 24.28 10.13 -2.26
C THR A 21 25.79 10.19 -2.18
N ASP A 22 26.35 11.33 -1.75
CA ASP A 22 27.80 11.53 -1.61
C ASP A 22 28.18 11.90 -0.16
N SER A 23 27.19 12.26 0.66
CA SER A 23 27.36 12.66 2.07
C SER A 23 26.50 11.82 3.01
N TRP A 24 26.92 11.72 4.27
CA TRP A 24 26.15 11.02 5.32
C TRP A 24 24.74 11.58 5.50
N PHE A 25 24.57 12.89 5.39
CA PHE A 25 23.26 13.52 5.48
C PHE A 25 22.37 13.13 4.29
N SER A 26 22.88 13.21 3.06
CA SER A 26 22.13 12.78 1.87
C SER A 26 21.78 11.30 1.91
N TYR A 27 22.66 10.48 2.46
CA TYR A 27 22.43 9.05 2.66
C TYR A 27 21.30 8.80 3.67
N SER A 28 21.36 9.46 4.85
CA SER A 28 20.32 9.33 5.88
C SER A 28 18.95 9.80 5.39
N VAL A 29 18.88 10.93 4.66
CA VAL A 29 17.63 11.41 4.04
C VAL A 29 17.09 10.39 3.04
N SER A 30 17.97 9.76 2.26
CA SER A 30 17.55 8.75 1.29
C SER A 30 17.04 7.47 1.96
N LEU A 31 17.70 7.03 3.04
CA LEU A 31 17.20 5.91 3.86
C LEU A 31 15.82 6.22 4.45
N PHE A 32 15.64 7.43 4.97
CA PHE A 32 14.34 7.86 5.49
C PHE A 32 13.27 7.91 4.38
N ALA A 33 13.63 8.37 3.18
CA ALA A 33 12.73 8.37 2.02
C ALA A 33 12.35 6.94 1.59
N CYS A 34 13.29 5.99 1.58
CA CYS A 34 13.01 4.58 1.30
C CYS A 34 12.09 3.97 2.37
N LEU A 35 12.34 4.26 3.65
CA LEU A 35 11.50 3.83 4.77
C LEU A 35 10.07 4.40 4.64
N LEU A 36 9.94 5.70 4.36
CA LEU A 36 8.63 6.33 4.17
C LEU A 36 7.90 5.78 2.95
N SER A 37 8.63 5.48 1.86
CA SER A 37 8.06 4.86 0.65
C SER A 37 7.54 3.45 0.95
N ALA A 38 8.26 2.67 1.76
CA ALA A 38 7.83 1.34 2.20
C ALA A 38 6.62 1.40 3.16
N LEU A 39 6.58 2.37 4.08
CA LEU A 39 5.41 2.64 4.92
C LEU A 39 4.19 3.01 4.06
N PHE A 40 4.39 3.88 3.08
CA PHE A 40 3.34 4.34 2.19
C PHE A 40 2.82 3.20 1.31
N TYR A 41 3.70 2.31 0.83
CA TYR A 41 3.29 1.09 0.14
C TYR A 41 2.32 0.26 0.99
N GLN A 42 2.66 0.01 2.26
CA GLN A 42 1.76 -0.76 3.12
C GLN A 42 0.47 -0.03 3.49
N TYR A 43 0.51 1.30 3.64
CA TYR A 43 -0.69 2.11 3.80
C TYR A 43 -1.64 1.95 2.59
N MET A 44 -1.11 2.02 1.37
CA MET A 44 -1.90 1.87 0.15
C MET A 44 -2.47 0.45 0.01
N GLU A 45 -1.69 -0.57 0.35
CA GLU A 45 -2.13 -1.95 0.32
C GLU A 45 -3.26 -2.20 1.33
N ALA A 46 -3.15 -1.69 2.56
CA ALA A 46 -4.20 -1.77 3.57
C ALA A 46 -5.50 -1.06 3.11
N ARG A 47 -5.37 0.13 2.50
CA ARG A 47 -6.53 0.86 1.94
C ARG A 47 -7.21 0.07 0.83
N ARG A 48 -6.45 -0.55 -0.08
CA ARG A 48 -6.99 -1.38 -1.17
C ARG A 48 -7.78 -2.56 -0.63
N ILE A 49 -7.23 -3.28 0.36
CA ILE A 49 -7.90 -4.42 0.98
C ILE A 49 -9.22 -3.97 1.62
N ARG A 50 -9.20 -2.87 2.37
CA ARG A 50 -10.39 -2.32 3.02
C ARG A 50 -11.47 -1.91 2.02
N LEU A 51 -11.10 -1.28 0.90
CA LEU A 51 -12.06 -0.91 -0.15
C LEU A 51 -12.67 -2.14 -0.83
N ASN A 52 -11.86 -3.18 -1.11
CA ASN A 52 -12.37 -4.43 -1.64
C ASN A 52 -13.35 -5.09 -0.65
N LEU A 53 -13.01 -5.16 0.65
CA LEU A 53 -13.93 -5.71 1.66
C LEU A 53 -15.23 -4.93 1.75
N LEU A 54 -15.18 -3.60 1.74
CA LEU A 54 -16.39 -2.76 1.72
C LEU A 54 -17.27 -3.00 0.49
N SER A 55 -16.68 -3.41 -0.64
CA SER A 55 -17.44 -3.78 -1.85
C SER A 55 -18.11 -5.16 -1.76
N TYR A 56 -17.64 -6.03 -0.86
CA TYR A 56 -18.23 -7.35 -0.57
C TYR A 56 -19.30 -7.28 0.53
N LEU A 57 -19.29 -6.28 1.41
CA LEU A 57 -20.32 -6.12 2.42
C LEU A 57 -21.67 -5.80 1.76
N PRO A 58 -22.77 -6.46 2.20
CA PRO A 58 -24.10 -6.13 1.68
C PRO A 58 -24.42 -4.66 2.00
N PRO A 59 -25.00 -3.90 1.04
CA PRO A 59 -25.38 -2.52 1.30
C PRO A 59 -26.39 -2.47 2.45
N PRO A 60 -26.32 -1.46 3.35
CA PRO A 60 -27.31 -1.31 4.41
C PRO A 60 -28.71 -1.25 3.78
N GLU A 61 -29.63 -2.08 4.28
CA GLU A 61 -31.04 -2.03 3.91
C GLU A 61 -31.62 -0.66 4.25
N SER A 62 -31.61 0.26 3.29
CA SER A 62 -32.37 1.50 3.36
C SER A 62 -33.81 1.20 2.91
N PRO A 63 -34.83 1.60 3.69
CA PRO A 63 -36.22 1.37 3.32
C PRO A 63 -36.50 2.04 1.97
N ALA A 64 -37.14 1.27 1.10
CA ALA A 64 -37.44 1.57 -0.27
C ALA A 64 -38.25 2.86 -0.40
N GLU A 65 -37.77 3.82 -1.22
CA GLU A 65 -38.62 4.67 -2.07
C GLU A 65 -37.87 5.01 -3.38
N ASP A 66 -38.53 4.71 -4.49
CA ASP A 66 -38.04 4.78 -5.87
C ASP A 66 -38.11 6.20 -6.47
N PRO A 67 -37.11 6.59 -7.28
CA PRO A 67 -37.41 6.84 -8.70
C PRO A 67 -36.35 6.20 -9.63
N LEU A 68 -36.77 5.16 -10.36
CA LEU A 68 -35.94 4.11 -10.97
C LEU A 68 -35.45 4.33 -12.42
N LEU A 69 -34.92 5.51 -12.76
CA LEU A 69 -34.10 5.65 -13.98
C LEU A 69 -32.89 6.57 -13.79
N GLY A 70 -33.11 7.75 -13.20
CA GLY A 70 -32.03 8.68 -12.84
C GLY A 70 -31.12 8.11 -11.75
N SER A 71 -31.68 7.40 -10.78
CA SER A 71 -30.95 6.69 -9.72
C SER A 71 -30.11 5.53 -10.28
N LYS A 72 -30.63 4.75 -11.24
CA LYS A 72 -29.89 3.66 -11.89
C LYS A 72 -28.73 4.18 -12.74
N LEU A 73 -28.94 5.24 -13.52
CA LEU A 73 -27.88 5.85 -14.33
C LEU A 73 -26.80 6.51 -13.45
N ARG A 74 -27.22 7.22 -12.38
CA ARG A 74 -26.31 7.81 -11.38
C ARG A 74 -25.55 6.72 -10.62
N ARG A 75 -26.20 5.60 -10.26
CA ARG A 75 -25.56 4.45 -9.60
C ARG A 75 -24.60 3.73 -10.54
N ALA A 76 -24.96 3.53 -11.80
CA ALA A 76 -24.06 2.97 -12.82
C ALA A 76 -22.83 3.86 -13.06
N ARG A 77 -23.00 5.19 -13.08
CA ARG A 77 -21.88 6.14 -13.18
C ARG A 77 -20.98 6.09 -11.96
N ASN A 78 -21.55 6.08 -10.75
CA ASN A 78 -20.78 5.98 -9.51
C ASN A 78 -19.99 4.66 -9.46
N LEU A 79 -20.61 3.52 -9.83
CA LEU A 79 -19.92 2.23 -9.93
C LEU A 79 -18.76 2.24 -10.94
N ARG A 80 -18.87 2.98 -12.05
CA ARG A 80 -17.75 3.14 -13.00
C ARG A 80 -16.62 3.96 -12.39
N ILE A 81 -16.94 5.02 -11.66
CA ILE A 81 -15.95 5.85 -10.96
C ILE A 81 -15.24 5.04 -9.87
N ASP A 82 -15.99 4.26 -9.08
CA ASP A 82 -15.42 3.41 -8.03
C ASP A 82 -14.45 2.37 -8.60
N ARG A 83 -14.81 1.75 -9.73
CA ARG A 83 -13.92 0.82 -10.46
C ARG A 83 -12.66 1.51 -11.00
N LEU A 84 -12.79 2.73 -11.52
CA LEU A 84 -11.63 3.51 -11.99
C LEU A 84 -10.70 3.89 -10.83
N ILE A 85 -11.26 4.34 -9.71
CA ILE A 85 -10.48 4.65 -8.49
C ILE A 85 -9.74 3.40 -8.00
N ALA A 86 -10.43 2.25 -7.94
CA ALA A 86 -9.80 0.98 -7.56
C ALA A 86 -8.66 0.58 -8.51
N ALA A 87 -8.85 0.74 -9.82
CA ALA A 87 -7.82 0.45 -10.82
C ALA A 87 -6.59 1.35 -10.67
N ILE A 88 -6.80 2.66 -10.43
CA ILE A 88 -5.72 3.61 -10.20
C ILE A 88 -4.95 3.27 -8.92
N LEU A 89 -5.64 2.96 -7.82
CA LEU A 89 -5.03 2.54 -6.57
C LEU A 89 -4.16 1.29 -6.76
N VAL A 90 -4.63 0.31 -7.55
CA VAL A 90 -3.85 -0.89 -7.91
C VAL A 90 -2.59 -0.53 -8.69
N ALA A 91 -2.73 0.32 -9.72
CA ALA A 91 -1.61 0.74 -10.55
C ALA A 91 -0.54 1.49 -9.74
N VAL A 92 -0.94 2.42 -8.88
CA VAL A 92 -0.02 3.17 -8.01
C VAL A 92 0.67 2.26 -7.00
N ASN A 93 -0.08 1.35 -6.36
CA ASN A 93 0.51 0.38 -5.42
C ASN A 93 1.55 -0.51 -6.11
N ALA A 94 1.24 -1.02 -7.30
CA ALA A 94 2.17 -1.82 -8.10
C ALA A 94 3.42 -1.01 -8.48
N ALA A 95 3.24 0.24 -8.93
CA ALA A 95 4.35 1.13 -9.28
C ALA A 95 5.31 1.31 -8.08
N ILE A 96 4.79 1.62 -6.88
CA ILE A 96 5.63 1.77 -5.68
C ILE A 96 6.34 0.46 -5.33
N GLY A 97 5.66 -0.69 -5.43
CA GLY A 97 6.27 -2.00 -5.18
C GLY A 97 7.46 -2.27 -6.11
N TYR A 98 7.31 -1.96 -7.41
CA TYR A 98 8.41 -2.08 -8.37
C TYR A 98 9.54 -1.08 -8.12
N LEU A 99 9.23 0.16 -7.70
CA LEU A 99 10.26 1.14 -7.30
C LEU A 99 11.04 0.67 -6.06
N LEU A 100 10.38 0.09 -5.05
CA LEU A 100 11.05 -0.48 -3.89
C LEU A 100 11.93 -1.67 -4.28
N MET A 101 11.46 -2.53 -5.19
CA MET A 101 12.26 -3.63 -5.71
C MET A 101 13.50 -3.15 -6.45
N LEU A 102 13.35 -2.12 -7.31
CA LEU A 102 14.48 -1.47 -7.98
C LEU A 102 15.44 -0.79 -6.97
N ALA A 103 14.93 -0.23 -5.87
CA ALA A 103 15.77 0.34 -4.82
C ALA A 103 16.59 -0.74 -4.10
N ILE A 104 16.00 -1.92 -3.82
CA ILE A 104 16.70 -3.05 -3.19
C ILE A 104 17.79 -3.62 -4.11
N MET A 105 17.59 -3.57 -5.43
CA MET A 105 18.61 -3.97 -6.41
C MET A 105 19.89 -3.12 -6.36
N SER A 106 19.92 -2.03 -5.57
CA SER A 106 21.16 -1.29 -5.28
C SER A 106 22.17 -2.07 -4.44
N PHE A 107 21.80 -3.23 -3.86
CA PHE A 107 22.62 -4.07 -2.97
C PHE A 107 23.21 -3.34 -1.76
N ASN A 108 22.69 -2.16 -1.42
CA ASN A 108 23.11 -1.40 -0.26
C ASN A 108 22.41 -1.92 1.01
N GLY A 109 23.20 -2.30 2.02
CA GLY A 109 22.67 -2.87 3.26
C GLY A 109 21.73 -1.93 4.01
N GLY A 110 22.02 -0.63 4.05
CA GLY A 110 21.16 0.35 4.72
C GLY A 110 19.83 0.56 3.99
N VAL A 111 19.82 0.59 2.66
CA VAL A 111 18.58 0.70 1.87
C VAL A 111 17.70 -0.53 2.08
N LEU A 112 18.30 -1.73 2.02
CA LEU A 112 17.58 -2.97 2.32
C LEU A 112 16.97 -2.95 3.71
N LEU A 113 17.77 -2.59 4.73
CA LEU A 113 17.30 -2.50 6.11
C LEU A 113 16.15 -1.49 6.25
N ALA A 114 16.28 -0.30 5.67
CA ALA A 114 15.26 0.74 5.71
C ALA A 114 13.94 0.30 5.07
N VAL A 115 13.99 -0.39 3.92
CA VAL A 115 12.80 -0.92 3.26
C VAL A 115 12.16 -2.03 4.09
N VAL A 116 12.93 -3.01 4.59
CA VAL A 116 12.40 -4.11 5.41
C VAL A 116 11.78 -3.59 6.71
N LEU A 117 12.45 -2.66 7.40
CA LEU A 117 11.91 -2.01 8.61
C LEU A 117 10.66 -1.20 8.29
N GLY A 118 10.65 -0.43 7.20
CA GLY A 118 9.49 0.32 6.76
C GLY A 118 8.28 -0.57 6.46
N LEU A 119 8.49 -1.69 5.77
CA LEU A 119 7.43 -2.68 5.53
C LEU A 119 6.92 -3.32 6.84
N GLY A 120 7.83 -3.67 7.76
CA GLY A 120 7.48 -4.24 9.06
C GLY A 120 6.69 -3.27 9.95
N ILE A 121 7.17 -2.03 10.08
CA ILE A 121 6.47 -0.97 10.84
C ILE A 121 5.11 -0.66 10.18
N GLY A 122 5.06 -0.60 8.84
CA GLY A 122 3.83 -0.34 8.10
C GLY A 122 2.79 -1.43 8.31
N TYR A 123 3.21 -2.70 8.31
CA TYR A 123 2.36 -3.82 8.66
C TYR A 123 1.79 -3.67 10.08
N LEU A 124 2.63 -3.35 11.07
CA LEU A 124 2.17 -3.17 12.45
C LEU A 124 1.18 -2.00 12.60
N LEU A 125 1.46 -0.84 11.98
CA LEU A 125 0.64 0.35 12.10
C LEU A 125 -0.72 0.24 11.40
N PHE A 126 -0.77 -0.34 10.20
CA PHE A 126 -1.99 -0.36 9.39
C PHE A 126 -2.76 -1.67 9.44
N ARG A 127 -2.13 -2.74 9.93
CA ARG A 127 -2.71 -4.09 9.98
C ARG A 127 -2.73 -4.70 11.37
N GLY A 128 -2.04 -4.11 12.35
CA GLY A 128 -2.10 -4.53 13.76
C GLY A 128 -3.50 -4.42 14.37
N ASP A 129 -4.31 -3.48 13.90
CA ASP A 129 -5.70 -3.29 14.37
C ASP A 129 -6.67 -4.40 13.92
N GLU A 130 -6.31 -5.25 12.94
CA GLU A 130 -7.14 -6.37 12.51
C GLU A 130 -7.16 -7.54 13.51
N TYR A 131 -6.18 -7.62 14.43
CA TYR A 131 -6.17 -8.67 15.47
C TYR A 131 -7.05 -8.32 16.69
N GLY A 132 -7.59 -7.10 16.78
CA GLY A 132 -8.50 -6.65 17.84
C GLY A 132 -9.79 -5.99 17.35
N GLY A 133 -10.02 -5.96 16.03
CA GLY A 133 -11.12 -5.23 15.39
C GLY A 133 -12.24 -6.13 14.85
N PRO A 134 -13.44 -5.55 14.58
CA PRO A 134 -14.69 -6.25 14.26
C PRO A 134 -14.66 -7.16 13.01
N THR A 135 -13.58 -7.19 12.22
CA THR A 135 -13.42 -8.10 11.08
C THR A 135 -13.25 -9.56 11.52
N ALA A 136 -12.61 -9.82 12.65
CA ALA A 136 -12.58 -11.15 13.26
C ALA A 136 -14.00 -11.59 13.71
N VAL A 137 -14.78 -10.65 14.24
CA VAL A 137 -16.17 -10.88 14.68
C VAL A 137 -17.10 -11.13 13.49
N VAL A 138 -16.87 -10.50 12.33
CA VAL A 138 -17.64 -10.77 11.08
C VAL A 138 -17.34 -12.16 10.52
N LEU A 139 -16.10 -12.65 10.64
CA LEU A 139 -15.75 -14.01 10.22
C LEU A 139 -16.35 -15.07 11.17
N GLU A 140 -16.30 -14.83 12.49
CA GLU A 140 -16.93 -15.72 13.48
C GLU A 140 -18.46 -15.75 13.35
N SER A 141 -19.10 -14.60 13.14
CA SER A 141 -20.56 -14.51 12.99
C SER A 141 -21.08 -15.13 11.68
N SER A 142 -20.24 -15.28 10.65
CA SER A 142 -20.57 -16.01 9.43
C SER A 142 -20.48 -17.54 9.59
N CYS A 143 -19.69 -18.03 10.54
CA CYS A 143 -19.58 -19.45 10.86
C CYS A 143 -20.51 -19.92 12.00
N ALA A 144 -21.16 -19.00 12.71
CA ALA A 144 -22.04 -19.32 13.85
C ALA A 144 -23.47 -19.77 13.46
N CYS A 145 -23.78 -19.87 12.16
CA CYS A 145 -25.08 -20.34 11.67
C CYS A 145 -24.91 -21.49 10.66
N ALA A 146 -24.52 -22.68 11.13
CA ALA A 146 -24.63 -23.94 10.41
C ALA A 146 -25.04 -25.05 11.38
#